data_AF-A0A844KMD8-F1
#
_entry.id   AF-A0A844KMD8-F1
#
_cell.length_a   1.000
_cell.length_b   1.000
_cell.length_c   1.000
_cell.angle_alpha   90.00
_cell.angle_beta   90.00
_cell.angle_gamma   90.00
#
_symmetry.space_group_name_H-M   'P 1'
#
loop_
_entity.id
_entity.type
_entity.pdbx_description
1 polymer ?
#
loop_
_entity_poly.entity_id
_entity_poly.type
_entity_poly.pdbx_seq_one_letter_code
_entity_poly.pdbx_strand_id
1 'polypeptide(L)'
;MRRDRIKKTITYLSLLFWLCLLVACGQQEETTDDGVTYFHHSIADRNTQETQENSTETEKSEEFLLTAVDQIQESLQLYRYADGMEYRYYYGTGTRFYDKYGNRTPVTSFEPGLLVTIGDVDSEGILTEARISDQAWVYDNITRFSVNPDLDMLKIGDGKYRYTDDTIVFSGDKRIQMTDLSDGDTLSVVGRDKNILAVRVTTAQGTLALSNTKLFEESFLQLGTKIFAEITPDMEIQVPEGTYELRVANDGWGGSTEVTITRGETTNVDLDTLKGEGPSYGKVQFVIDAKDAVLSIDGKETDYEKPVKLTYGSHTITVYSSDYDTWKRNLYVNSEKSTIVINLADEDSSETGSSQSSSESSSQSSSQGSSQSSSESSSQSEYKNRQEELDTLKDLISSMTSSSSLVSK
;
A
#
# COMPACT_ATOMS: atom_id res chain seq x y z
N MET A 1 71.33 35.70 20.20
CA MET A 1 71.23 34.60 21.20
C MET A 1 69.83 34.39 21.84
N ARG A 2 68.77 35.13 21.45
CA ARG A 2 67.40 34.99 22.02
C ARG A 2 66.39 34.23 21.14
N ARG A 3 66.65 33.98 19.85
CA ARG A 3 65.70 33.30 18.93
C ARG A 3 65.74 31.77 18.97
N ASP A 4 66.88 31.16 19.31
CA ASP A 4 66.97 29.68 19.41
C ASP A 4 66.51 29.12 20.76
N ARG A 5 66.50 29.95 21.82
CA ARG A 5 65.90 29.57 23.10
C ARG A 5 64.37 29.52 23.02
N ILE A 6 63.76 30.44 22.26
CA ILE A 6 62.30 30.50 22.07
C ILE A 6 61.79 29.30 21.27
N LYS A 7 62.54 28.85 20.24
CA LYS A 7 62.17 27.67 19.46
C LYS A 7 62.27 26.37 20.26
N LYS A 8 63.28 26.22 21.12
CA LYS A 8 63.41 25.06 22.02
C LYS A 8 62.36 25.05 23.13
N THR A 9 62.00 26.20 23.71
CA THR A 9 60.93 26.26 24.71
C THR A 9 59.55 25.95 24.12
N ILE A 10 59.29 26.31 22.85
CA ILE A 10 58.03 25.97 22.18
C ILE A 10 57.94 24.47 21.84
N THR A 11 59.06 23.83 21.47
CA THR A 11 59.07 22.37 21.24
C THR A 11 58.87 21.59 22.53
N TYR A 12 59.52 21.98 23.64
CA TYR A 12 59.32 21.33 24.94
C TYR A 12 57.92 21.59 25.52
N LEU A 13 57.32 22.75 25.27
CA LEU A 13 55.95 23.05 25.71
C LEU A 13 54.90 22.27 24.90
N SER A 14 55.15 22.02 23.60
CA SER A 14 54.29 21.14 22.78
C SER A 14 54.39 19.67 23.16
N LEU A 15 55.57 19.22 23.62
CA LEU A 15 55.80 17.84 24.03
C LEU A 15 55.27 17.56 25.45
N LEU A 16 55.27 18.58 26.32
CA LEU A 16 54.65 18.52 27.65
C LEU A 16 53.11 18.53 27.56
N PHE A 17 52.55 19.24 26.56
CA PHE A 17 51.10 19.24 26.30
C PHE A 17 50.60 17.90 25.73
N TRP A 18 51.48 17.12 25.09
CA TRP A 18 51.16 15.77 24.61
C TRP A 18 51.34 14.68 25.68
N LEU A 19 52.06 14.96 26.76
CA LEU A 19 52.29 14.01 27.87
C LEU A 19 51.26 14.13 29.01
N CYS A 20 50.45 15.19 29.04
CA CYS A 20 49.37 15.38 30.02
C CYS A 20 48.01 14.81 29.58
N LEU A 21 47.92 14.13 28.43
CA LEU A 21 46.70 13.45 27.96
C LEU A 21 46.59 11.98 28.38
N LEU A 22 47.51 11.49 29.20
CA LEU A 22 47.42 10.16 29.82
C LEU A 22 47.56 10.34 31.33
N VAL A 23 46.53 9.85 32.06
CA VAL A 23 46.31 9.88 33.52
C VAL A 23 45.36 10.99 33.98
N ALA A 24 44.05 10.67 33.97
CA ALA A 24 43.18 10.84 35.14
C ALA A 24 41.93 9.95 34.98
N CYS A 25 41.79 9.01 35.90
CA CYS A 25 40.62 8.16 36.07
C CYS A 25 39.61 8.89 36.96
N GLY A 26 38.33 8.81 36.60
CA GLY A 26 37.18 8.91 37.53
C GLY A 26 36.69 10.31 37.91
N GLN A 27 35.55 10.72 37.33
CA GLN A 27 34.38 11.11 38.13
C GLN A 27 33.09 11.09 37.28
N GLN A 28 32.03 10.74 37.99
CA GLN A 28 30.66 10.46 37.61
C GLN A 28 29.87 11.77 37.46
N GLU A 29 29.09 11.93 36.39
CA GLU A 29 27.94 12.83 36.36
C GLU A 29 26.91 12.35 35.33
N GLU A 30 25.65 12.39 35.74
CA GLU A 30 24.45 11.99 35.02
C GLU A 30 24.19 12.91 33.81
N THR A 31 23.72 12.35 32.69
CA THR A 31 22.43 12.72 32.04
C THR A 31 22.28 12.07 30.66
N THR A 32 21.02 11.75 30.37
CA THR A 32 20.36 11.62 29.06
C THR A 32 20.69 10.41 28.17
N ASP A 33 19.72 9.49 28.22
CA ASP A 33 19.31 8.53 27.21
C ASP A 33 19.28 9.15 25.80
N ASP A 34 20.29 8.83 25.00
CA ASP A 34 20.23 8.91 23.55
C ASP A 34 20.56 7.51 23.03
N GLY A 35 19.57 6.88 22.39
CA GLY A 35 19.61 5.51 21.89
C GLY A 35 20.70 5.27 20.84
N VAL A 36 21.90 4.94 21.30
CA VAL A 36 22.99 4.47 20.44
C VAL A 36 22.87 2.95 20.27
N THR A 37 22.48 2.53 19.07
CA THR A 37 22.53 1.14 18.61
C THR A 37 23.99 0.70 18.51
N TYR A 38 24.38 -0.31 19.29
CA TYR A 38 25.72 -0.89 19.26
C TYR A 38 25.79 -1.98 18.16
N PHE A 39 26.56 -1.72 17.11
CA PHE A 39 26.86 -2.71 16.08
C PHE A 39 28.02 -3.62 16.54
N HIS A 40 27.74 -4.91 16.73
CA HIS A 40 28.79 -5.91 16.90
C HIS A 40 29.26 -6.42 15.53
N HIS A 41 30.53 -6.18 15.21
CA HIS A 41 31.19 -6.83 14.07
C HIS A 41 31.48 -8.31 14.38
N SER A 42 31.16 -9.17 13.41
CA SER A 42 31.76 -10.49 13.12
C SER A 42 31.67 -11.57 14.21
N ILE A 43 30.75 -12.53 14.06
CA ILE A 43 30.89 -13.85 14.70
C ILE A 43 31.90 -14.67 13.88
N ALA A 44 33.17 -14.42 14.15
CA ALA A 44 34.27 -15.32 13.80
C ALA A 44 34.98 -15.69 15.10
N ASP A 45 34.27 -16.35 16.01
CA ASP A 45 34.84 -17.14 17.11
C ASP A 45 33.73 -17.91 17.83
N ARG A 46 33.27 -19.00 17.20
CA ARG A 46 32.62 -20.11 17.90
C ARG A 46 33.51 -21.34 17.76
N ASN A 47 34.60 -21.36 18.52
CA ASN A 47 35.32 -22.58 18.83
C ASN A 47 35.79 -22.53 20.27
N THR A 48 34.92 -22.93 21.19
CA THR A 48 35.37 -23.45 22.49
C THR A 48 34.39 -24.53 22.96
N GLN A 49 34.81 -25.77 22.73
CA GLN A 49 34.46 -27.01 23.42
C GLN A 49 33.16 -27.03 24.24
N GLU A 50 32.12 -27.66 23.67
CA GLU A 50 31.16 -28.43 24.45
C GLU A 50 31.15 -29.88 23.98
N THR A 51 31.14 -30.76 24.98
CA THR A 51 31.21 -32.21 24.91
C THR A 51 30.08 -32.77 24.04
N GLN A 52 30.43 -33.67 23.12
CA GLN A 52 29.46 -34.43 22.33
C GLN A 52 28.53 -35.24 23.25
N GLU A 53 27.27 -34.81 23.35
CA GLU A 53 26.15 -35.71 23.56
C GLU A 53 25.45 -35.92 22.21
N ASN A 54 25.60 -37.14 21.70
CA ASN A 54 24.93 -37.62 20.51
C ASN A 54 23.42 -37.74 20.80
N SER A 55 22.66 -36.70 20.49
CA SER A 55 21.23 -36.78 20.28
C SER A 55 20.94 -36.34 18.84
N THR A 56 20.26 -37.20 18.09
CA THR A 56 19.78 -36.88 16.75
C THR A 56 18.53 -36.01 16.89
N GLU A 57 18.70 -34.81 17.45
CA GLU A 57 17.73 -33.74 17.30
C GLU A 57 18.04 -33.08 15.96
N THR A 58 17.03 -33.02 15.09
CA THR A 58 17.09 -32.14 13.93
C THR A 58 17.33 -30.73 14.47
N GLU A 59 18.54 -30.19 14.31
CA GLU A 59 18.85 -28.84 14.75
C GLU A 59 17.81 -27.90 14.15
N LYS A 60 16.97 -27.34 15.02
CA LYS A 60 15.96 -26.38 14.62
C LYS A 60 16.73 -25.14 14.19
N SER A 61 16.83 -24.93 12.88
CA SER A 61 17.50 -23.77 12.30
C SER A 61 16.97 -22.50 12.95
N GLU A 62 17.87 -21.69 13.51
CA GLU A 62 17.54 -20.45 14.19
C GLU A 62 16.80 -19.50 13.23
N GLU A 63 15.75 -18.84 13.74
CA GLU A 63 14.88 -17.98 12.95
C GLU A 63 15.05 -16.52 13.35
N PHE A 64 14.98 -15.65 12.35
CA PHE A 64 15.12 -14.22 12.48
C PHE A 64 13.96 -13.51 11.79
N LEU A 65 13.54 -12.38 12.33
CA LEU A 65 12.66 -11.46 11.63
C LEU A 65 13.51 -10.58 10.71
N LEU A 66 13.20 -10.57 9.42
CA LEU A 66 13.81 -9.65 8.48
C LEU A 66 13.28 -8.23 8.73
N THR A 67 14.15 -7.28 9.04
CA THR A 67 13.77 -5.89 9.37
C THR A 67 14.13 -4.90 8.27
N ALA A 68 15.15 -5.19 7.45
CA ALA A 68 15.50 -4.40 6.27
C ALA A 68 16.30 -5.22 5.25
N VAL A 69 16.20 -4.83 3.97
CA VAL A 69 17.02 -5.33 2.88
C VAL A 69 17.63 -4.14 2.14
N ASP A 70 18.95 -4.08 2.10
CA ASP A 70 19.68 -3.11 1.29
C ASP A 70 20.27 -3.83 0.07
N GLN A 71 19.76 -3.53 -1.12
CA GLN A 71 20.23 -4.11 -2.38
C GLN A 71 21.45 -3.39 -2.95
N ILE A 72 21.76 -2.19 -2.46
CA ILE A 72 22.95 -1.43 -2.88
C ILE A 72 24.16 -1.89 -2.07
N GLN A 73 23.99 -2.06 -0.75
CA GLN A 73 25.02 -2.59 0.15
C GLN A 73 25.04 -4.12 0.24
N GLU A 74 24.13 -4.79 -0.47
CA GLU A 74 23.94 -6.25 -0.44
C GLU A 74 23.88 -6.78 1.00
N SER A 75 22.98 -6.24 1.83
CA SER A 75 22.85 -6.65 3.23
C SER A 75 21.41 -6.89 3.69
N LEU A 76 21.25 -7.82 4.63
CA LEU A 76 20.02 -8.11 5.37
C LEU A 76 20.19 -7.63 6.82
N GLN A 77 19.18 -6.98 7.37
CA GLN A 77 19.07 -6.71 8.80
C GLN A 77 18.06 -7.68 9.41
N LEU A 78 18.49 -8.40 10.44
CA LEU A 78 17.80 -9.55 11.00
C LEU A 78 17.66 -9.38 12.50
N TYR A 79 16.43 -9.27 12.99
CA TYR A 79 16.11 -9.22 14.40
C TYR A 79 15.91 -10.61 14.97
N ARG A 80 16.51 -10.88 16.11
CA ARG A 80 16.40 -12.14 16.84
C ARG A 80 15.55 -11.97 18.08
N TYR A 81 14.44 -12.69 18.15
CA TYR A 81 13.53 -12.68 19.31
C TYR A 81 14.16 -13.23 20.60
N ALA A 82 15.13 -14.15 20.49
CA ALA A 82 15.70 -14.82 21.66
C ALA A 82 16.46 -13.89 22.61
N ASP A 83 17.07 -12.82 22.07
CA ASP A 83 17.85 -11.85 22.82
C ASP A 83 17.48 -10.39 22.52
N GLY A 84 16.53 -10.15 21.62
CA GLY A 84 16.05 -8.83 21.24
C GLY A 84 17.07 -8.02 20.43
N MET A 85 18.07 -8.66 19.84
CA MET A 85 19.15 -7.99 19.13
C MET A 85 18.95 -8.03 17.61
N GLU A 86 19.48 -7.01 16.93
CA GLU A 86 19.49 -6.91 15.47
C GLU A 86 20.90 -7.15 14.92
N TYR A 87 20.97 -7.95 13.86
CA TYR A 87 22.19 -8.38 13.21
C TYR A 87 22.19 -7.96 11.76
N ARG A 88 23.37 -7.62 11.22
CA ARG A 88 23.55 -7.35 9.80
C ARG A 88 24.36 -8.47 9.16
N TYR A 89 23.84 -9.02 8.08
CA TYR A 89 24.50 -10.02 7.26
C TYR A 89 24.65 -9.53 5.84
N TYR A 90 25.82 -9.74 5.25
CA TYR A 90 26.07 -9.41 3.85
C TYR A 90 25.76 -10.62 2.98
N TYR A 91 25.21 -10.37 1.81
CA TYR A 91 25.00 -11.37 0.76
C TYR A 91 25.73 -10.94 -0.51
N GLY A 92 25.79 -11.83 -1.49
CA GLY A 92 26.39 -11.51 -2.78
C GLY A 92 25.96 -12.52 -3.85
N THR A 93 26.70 -12.56 -4.96
CA THR A 93 26.34 -13.42 -6.11
C THR A 93 26.29 -14.92 -5.78
N GLY A 94 27.04 -15.37 -4.77
CA GLY A 94 27.06 -16.76 -4.31
C GLY A 94 25.89 -17.16 -3.40
N THR A 95 25.18 -16.18 -2.83
CA THR A 95 24.14 -16.42 -1.83
C THR A 95 22.89 -17.02 -2.46
N ARG A 96 22.34 -18.04 -1.80
CA ARG A 96 21.16 -18.76 -2.27
C ARG A 96 19.91 -18.33 -1.51
N PHE A 97 18.97 -17.69 -2.21
CA PHE A 97 17.70 -17.28 -1.65
C PHE A 97 16.59 -18.30 -1.97
N TYR A 98 15.84 -18.71 -0.95
CA TYR A 98 14.74 -19.67 -1.07
C TYR A 98 13.42 -19.13 -0.51
N ASP A 99 12.33 -19.47 -1.19
CA ASP A 99 10.98 -19.30 -0.63
C ASP A 99 10.69 -20.35 0.46
N LYS A 100 9.51 -20.24 1.09
CA LYS A 100 9.07 -21.18 2.14
C LYS A 100 8.86 -22.61 1.67
N TYR A 101 8.81 -22.85 0.36
CA TYR A 101 8.67 -24.18 -0.24
C TYR A 101 10.02 -24.76 -0.69
N GLY A 102 11.11 -24.00 -0.54
CA GLY A 102 12.46 -24.38 -0.95
C GLY A 102 12.78 -24.13 -2.41
N ASN A 103 11.96 -23.38 -3.15
CA ASN A 103 12.28 -22.95 -4.50
C ASN A 103 13.19 -21.72 -4.47
N ARG A 104 14.04 -21.57 -5.49
CA ARG A 104 14.84 -20.34 -5.65
C ARG A 104 13.94 -19.15 -5.90
N THR A 105 14.18 -18.07 -5.16
CA THR A 105 13.44 -16.81 -5.26
C THR A 105 14.42 -15.64 -5.30
N PRO A 106 14.10 -14.50 -5.94
CA PRO A 106 14.95 -13.31 -5.87
C PRO A 106 14.97 -12.72 -4.45
N VAL A 107 16.04 -11.96 -4.14
CA VAL A 107 16.14 -11.21 -2.87
C VAL A 107 15.02 -10.17 -2.72
N THR A 108 14.41 -9.71 -3.81
CA THR A 108 13.26 -8.80 -3.77
C THR A 108 12.01 -9.42 -3.13
N SER A 109 11.93 -10.75 -3.02
CA SER A 109 10.85 -11.43 -2.29
C SER A 109 11.07 -11.44 -0.77
N PHE A 110 12.25 -11.04 -0.30
CA PHE A 110 12.59 -10.92 1.11
C PHE A 110 12.16 -9.53 1.58
N GLU A 111 10.89 -9.37 1.92
CA GLU A 111 10.34 -8.12 2.43
C GLU A 111 10.44 -8.03 3.96
N PRO A 112 10.64 -6.84 4.54
CA PRO A 112 10.60 -6.65 5.99
C PRO A 112 9.32 -7.21 6.62
N GLY A 113 9.45 -7.82 7.80
CA GLY A 113 8.38 -8.50 8.52
C GLY A 113 8.31 -10.01 8.28
N LEU A 114 9.03 -10.55 7.29
CA LEU A 114 9.11 -12.00 7.08
C LEU A 114 10.02 -12.67 8.11
N LEU A 115 9.62 -13.86 8.58
CA LEU A 115 10.56 -14.75 9.27
C LEU A 115 11.45 -15.46 8.25
N VAL A 116 12.74 -15.51 8.55
CA VAL A 116 13.76 -16.13 7.71
C VAL A 116 14.72 -16.98 8.54
N THR A 117 15.33 -17.96 7.91
CA THR A 117 16.50 -18.69 8.42
C THR A 117 17.69 -18.37 7.54
N ILE A 118 18.88 -18.29 8.13
CA ILE A 118 20.13 -18.07 7.41
C ILE A 118 21.03 -19.30 7.52
N GLY A 119 21.82 -19.54 6.47
CA GLY A 119 22.86 -20.56 6.49
C GLY A 119 24.19 -20.03 7.02
N ASP A 120 25.25 -20.79 6.73
CA ASP A 120 26.60 -20.42 7.12
C ASP A 120 27.07 -19.14 6.42
N VAL A 121 28.05 -18.50 7.05
CA VAL A 121 28.81 -17.39 6.49
C VAL A 121 30.14 -17.93 5.96
N ASP A 122 30.54 -17.54 4.75
CA ASP A 122 31.80 -17.97 4.17
C ASP A 122 33.02 -17.25 4.76
N SER A 123 34.21 -17.57 4.25
CA SER A 123 35.47 -16.96 4.73
C SER A 123 35.57 -15.45 4.52
N GLU A 124 34.71 -14.88 3.66
CA GLU A 124 34.68 -13.44 3.35
C GLU A 124 33.60 -12.70 4.15
N GLY A 125 32.83 -13.40 4.99
CA GLY A 125 31.75 -12.80 5.76
C GLY A 125 30.42 -12.74 5.01
N ILE A 126 30.27 -13.49 3.90
CA ILE A 126 29.08 -13.47 3.06
C ILE A 126 28.19 -14.68 3.34
N LEU A 127 26.87 -14.47 3.40
CA LEU A 127 25.89 -15.53 3.57
C LEU A 127 25.92 -16.52 2.41
N THR A 128 25.92 -17.80 2.73
CA THR A 128 25.79 -18.88 1.74
C THR A 128 24.34 -19.08 1.31
N GLU A 129 23.38 -18.91 2.23
CA GLU A 129 21.95 -19.01 1.94
C GLU A 129 21.07 -18.22 2.92
N ALA A 130 19.87 -17.88 2.45
CA ALA A 130 18.77 -17.34 3.24
C ALA A 130 17.44 -17.94 2.74
N ARG A 131 16.53 -18.25 3.64
CA ARG A 131 15.26 -18.92 3.33
C ARG A 131 14.12 -18.27 4.10
N ILE A 132 13.00 -18.01 3.43
CA ILE A 132 11.75 -17.61 4.11
C ILE A 132 11.26 -18.81 4.92
N SER A 133 11.05 -18.62 6.22
CA SER A 133 10.63 -19.70 7.12
C SER A 133 9.23 -20.21 6.77
N ASP A 134 9.04 -21.53 6.82
CA ASP A 134 7.75 -22.21 6.70
C ASP A 134 7.05 -22.38 8.05
N GLN A 135 7.69 -21.99 9.15
CA GLN A 135 7.18 -22.07 10.52
C GLN A 135 6.29 -20.88 10.90
N ALA A 136 6.00 -19.99 9.95
CA ALA A 136 5.13 -18.84 10.12
C ALA A 136 4.11 -18.77 8.98
N TRP A 137 2.89 -18.40 9.33
CA TRP A 137 1.90 -18.04 8.32
C TRP A 137 2.06 -16.56 7.98
N VAL A 138 1.70 -16.23 6.73
CA VAL A 138 1.68 -14.87 6.20
C VAL A 138 0.29 -14.64 5.62
N TYR A 139 -0.39 -13.60 6.07
CA TYR A 139 -1.63 -13.13 5.49
C TYR A 139 -1.40 -11.74 4.89
N ASP A 140 -1.64 -11.61 3.60
CA ASP A 140 -1.47 -10.38 2.84
C ASP A 140 -2.81 -9.76 2.47
N ASN A 141 -2.78 -8.49 2.05
CA ASN A 141 -3.95 -7.73 1.60
C ASN A 141 -5.08 -7.70 2.64
N ILE A 142 -4.74 -7.57 3.91
CA ILE A 142 -5.71 -7.48 5.00
C ILE A 142 -6.23 -6.04 5.08
N THR A 143 -7.50 -5.85 4.74
CA THR A 143 -8.23 -4.58 4.94
C THR A 143 -9.22 -4.66 6.10
N ARG A 144 -9.71 -5.86 6.42
CA ARG A 144 -10.70 -6.09 7.48
C ARG A 144 -10.04 -6.51 8.78
N PHE A 145 -9.54 -5.54 9.53
CA PHE A 145 -8.92 -5.77 10.83
C PHE A 145 -9.44 -4.80 11.90
N SER A 146 -9.09 -5.07 13.16
CA SER A 146 -9.27 -4.12 14.26
C SER A 146 -8.24 -4.41 15.35
N VAL A 147 -7.66 -3.37 15.93
CA VAL A 147 -6.70 -3.46 17.04
C VAL A 147 -7.41 -3.21 18.37
N ASN A 148 -7.15 -4.06 19.36
CA ASN A 148 -7.60 -3.87 20.75
C ASN A 148 -6.37 -3.80 21.68
N PRO A 149 -5.93 -2.59 22.04
CA PRO A 149 -4.78 -2.36 22.93
C PRO A 149 -4.96 -2.89 24.34
N ASP A 150 -6.19 -2.86 24.88
CA ASP A 150 -6.44 -3.31 26.26
C ASP A 150 -6.25 -4.82 26.44
N LEU A 151 -6.34 -5.58 25.35
CA LEU A 151 -6.24 -7.05 25.32
C LEU A 151 -5.05 -7.56 24.51
N ASP A 152 -4.18 -6.67 24.04
CA ASP A 152 -3.08 -6.94 23.11
C ASP A 152 -3.52 -7.83 21.94
N MET A 153 -4.63 -7.46 21.30
CA MET A 153 -5.29 -8.32 20.31
C MET A 153 -5.45 -7.64 18.96
N LEU A 154 -4.96 -8.29 17.90
CA LEU A 154 -5.27 -7.98 16.52
C LEU A 154 -6.34 -8.95 16.02
N LYS A 155 -7.47 -8.42 15.57
CA LYS A 155 -8.51 -9.20 14.91
C LYS A 155 -8.35 -9.04 13.40
N ILE A 156 -8.36 -10.15 12.66
CA ILE A 156 -8.29 -10.20 11.19
C ILE A 156 -9.48 -11.04 10.71
N GLY A 157 -10.44 -10.43 10.01
CA GLY A 157 -11.73 -11.07 9.75
C GLY A 157 -12.39 -11.52 11.06
N ASP A 158 -12.68 -12.81 11.23
CA ASP A 158 -13.17 -13.37 12.49
C ASP A 158 -12.06 -13.96 13.38
N GLY A 159 -10.83 -14.03 12.87
CA GLY A 159 -9.67 -14.51 13.58
C GLY A 159 -9.20 -13.52 14.64
N LYS A 160 -8.91 -14.02 15.85
CA LYS A 160 -8.30 -13.25 16.94
C LYS A 160 -6.89 -13.75 17.18
N TYR A 161 -5.96 -12.82 17.26
CA TYR A 161 -4.53 -13.07 17.46
C TYR A 161 -4.00 -12.12 18.51
N ARG A 162 -3.06 -12.60 19.33
CA ARG A 162 -2.39 -11.80 20.34
C ARG A 162 -1.12 -11.19 19.75
N TYR A 163 -0.82 -9.95 20.08
CA TYR A 163 0.50 -9.36 19.90
C TYR A 163 1.14 -9.13 21.27
N THR A 164 2.43 -8.81 21.29
CA THR A 164 3.18 -8.48 22.51
C THR A 164 4.06 -7.27 22.24
N ASP A 165 4.79 -6.80 23.25
CA ASP A 165 5.79 -5.73 23.07
C ASP A 165 6.91 -6.11 22.09
N ASP A 166 7.12 -7.41 21.85
CA ASP A 166 8.09 -7.91 20.86
C ASP A 166 7.52 -7.90 19.42
N THR A 167 6.23 -7.66 19.24
CA THR A 167 5.63 -7.58 17.91
C THR A 167 6.10 -6.31 17.20
N ILE A 168 6.78 -6.48 16.06
CA ILE A 168 7.31 -5.35 15.30
C ILE A 168 6.32 -4.92 14.22
N VAL A 169 5.94 -3.64 14.22
CA VAL A 169 5.04 -3.07 13.22
C VAL A 169 5.81 -2.11 12.31
N PHE A 170 5.70 -2.33 10.99
CA PHE A 170 6.36 -1.56 9.95
C PHE A 170 5.36 -0.69 9.19
N SER A 171 5.74 0.56 8.92
CA SER A 171 5.04 1.46 8.02
C SER A 171 6.07 2.11 7.10
N GLY A 172 6.25 1.53 5.91
CA GLY A 172 7.37 1.85 5.03
C GLY A 172 8.68 1.45 5.71
N ASP A 173 9.64 2.36 5.77
CA ASP A 173 10.93 2.13 6.44
C ASP A 173 10.91 2.43 7.95
N LYS A 174 9.76 2.83 8.50
CA LYS A 174 9.62 3.21 9.91
C LYS A 174 9.01 2.09 10.72
N ARG A 175 9.44 1.98 11.99
CA ARG A 175 8.72 1.22 13.01
C ARG A 175 7.67 2.11 13.66
N ILE A 176 6.46 1.58 13.80
CA ILE A 176 5.33 2.26 14.45
C ILE A 176 4.76 1.36 15.55
N GLN A 177 3.80 1.86 16.32
CA GLN A 177 3.07 1.06 17.30
C GLN A 177 1.83 0.42 16.68
N MET A 178 1.30 -0.62 17.31
CA MET A 178 0.01 -1.23 16.93
C MET A 178 -1.14 -0.21 16.93
N THR A 179 -1.10 0.78 17.83
CA THR A 179 -2.10 1.85 17.95
C THR A 179 -2.04 2.88 16.82
N ASP A 180 -0.96 2.89 16.05
CA ASP A 180 -0.77 3.83 14.94
C ASP A 180 -1.38 3.29 13.62
N LEU A 181 -1.85 2.03 13.63
CA LEU A 181 -2.57 1.44 12.50
C LEU A 181 -3.94 2.08 12.34
N SER A 182 -4.29 2.45 11.10
CA SER A 182 -5.56 3.07 10.76
C SER A 182 -6.48 2.07 10.06
N ASP A 183 -7.79 2.13 10.31
CA ASP A 183 -8.78 1.19 9.71
C ASP A 183 -8.77 1.18 8.16
N GLY A 184 -8.29 2.24 7.52
CA GLY A 184 -8.13 2.30 6.06
C GLY A 184 -6.83 1.66 5.54
N ASP A 185 -5.91 1.26 6.42
CA ASP A 185 -4.64 0.66 6.00
C ASP A 185 -4.86 -0.73 5.41
N THR A 186 -3.95 -1.13 4.52
CA THR A 186 -3.81 -2.52 4.09
C THR A 186 -2.58 -3.13 4.73
N LEU A 187 -2.73 -4.31 5.34
CA LEU A 187 -1.68 -4.97 6.11
C LEU A 187 -1.22 -6.28 5.46
N SER A 188 0.06 -6.57 5.64
CA SER A 188 0.65 -7.92 5.59
C SER A 188 1.02 -8.31 7.02
N VAL A 189 0.54 -9.46 7.49
CA VAL A 189 0.71 -9.90 8.87
C VAL A 189 1.39 -11.27 8.89
N VAL A 190 2.45 -11.36 9.68
CA VAL A 190 3.20 -12.60 9.91
C VAL A 190 2.98 -13.06 11.33
N GLY A 191 2.61 -14.33 11.49
CA GLY A 191 2.36 -14.90 12.81
C GLY A 191 2.65 -16.39 12.91
N ARG A 192 2.66 -16.86 14.15
CA ARG A 192 2.81 -18.27 14.50
C ARG A 192 1.73 -18.64 15.50
N ASP A 193 0.99 -19.71 15.20
CA ASP A 193 -0.19 -20.11 15.94
C ASP A 193 -1.18 -18.92 16.11
N LYS A 194 -1.36 -18.46 17.34
CA LYS A 194 -2.23 -17.34 17.72
C LYS A 194 -1.46 -16.07 18.12
N ASN A 195 -0.16 -16.02 17.87
CA ASN A 195 0.67 -14.85 18.17
C ASN A 195 1.09 -14.16 16.86
N ILE A 196 1.02 -12.84 16.86
CA ILE A 196 1.55 -11.99 15.81
C ILE A 196 3.03 -11.75 16.08
N LEU A 197 3.84 -11.91 15.04
CA LEU A 197 5.28 -11.66 15.10
C LEU A 197 5.60 -10.29 14.51
N ALA A 198 5.02 -10.01 13.34
CA ALA A 198 5.17 -8.73 12.69
C ALA A 198 3.93 -8.33 11.90
N VAL A 199 3.75 -7.02 11.75
CA VAL A 199 2.73 -6.41 10.90
C VAL A 199 3.44 -5.41 9.99
N ARG A 200 3.12 -5.40 8.70
CA ARG A 200 3.61 -4.42 7.74
C ARG A 200 2.42 -3.72 7.10
N VAL A 201 2.36 -2.40 7.17
CA VAL A 201 1.43 -1.57 6.40
C VAL A 201 1.92 -1.53 4.96
N THR A 202 1.24 -2.25 4.07
CA THR A 202 1.55 -2.33 2.64
C THR A 202 0.96 -1.17 1.87
N THR A 203 -0.16 -0.62 2.34
CA THR A 203 -0.77 0.59 1.78
C THR A 203 -1.35 1.39 2.92
N ALA A 204 -0.79 2.57 3.15
CA ALA A 204 -1.30 3.47 4.18
C ALA A 204 -2.26 4.50 3.60
N GLN A 205 -3.00 5.20 4.46
CA GLN A 205 -3.83 6.33 4.05
C GLN A 205 -3.07 7.67 4.08
N GLY A 206 -3.47 8.59 3.22
CA GLY A 206 -3.19 10.02 3.30
C GLY A 206 -4.49 10.82 3.15
N THR A 207 -4.42 12.15 3.29
CA THR A 207 -5.60 13.01 3.22
C THR A 207 -5.57 13.86 1.96
N LEU A 208 -6.62 13.82 1.15
CA LEU A 208 -6.85 14.81 0.10
C LEU A 208 -7.76 15.92 0.66
N ALA A 209 -7.27 17.15 0.66
CA ALA A 209 -8.04 18.34 1.03
C ALA A 209 -8.27 19.21 -0.21
N LEU A 210 -9.49 19.70 -0.38
CA LEU A 210 -9.84 20.58 -1.50
C LEU A 210 -9.98 22.03 -1.04
N SER A 211 -9.49 22.96 -1.85
CA SER A 211 -9.69 24.40 -1.66
C SER A 211 -10.36 25.04 -2.87
N ASN A 212 -10.98 26.21 -2.66
CA ASN A 212 -11.74 26.95 -3.67
C ASN A 212 -12.84 26.10 -4.36
N THR A 213 -13.60 25.34 -3.56
CA THR A 213 -14.55 24.34 -4.05
C THR A 213 -15.82 24.94 -4.67
N LYS A 214 -16.12 26.22 -4.42
CA LYS A 214 -17.39 26.87 -4.74
C LYS A 214 -17.96 26.64 -6.14
N LEU A 215 -17.12 26.61 -7.17
CA LEU A 215 -17.58 26.37 -8.55
C LEU A 215 -18.03 24.92 -8.77
N PHE A 216 -17.49 23.99 -8.00
CA PHE A 216 -17.67 22.55 -8.15
C PHE A 216 -18.49 21.93 -7.02
N GLU A 217 -18.98 22.71 -6.05
CA GLU A 217 -19.94 22.24 -5.05
C GLU A 217 -21.16 21.59 -5.71
N GLU A 218 -21.73 20.57 -5.07
CA GLU A 218 -22.85 19.74 -5.59
C GLU A 218 -22.51 18.91 -6.85
N SER A 219 -21.26 18.94 -7.31
CA SER A 219 -20.73 18.04 -8.36
C SER A 219 -19.86 16.94 -7.75
N PHE A 220 -19.27 16.08 -8.59
CA PHE A 220 -18.47 14.95 -8.13
C PHE A 220 -16.98 15.12 -8.47
N LEU A 221 -16.10 14.86 -7.52
CA LEU A 221 -14.72 14.57 -7.83
C LEU A 221 -14.59 13.10 -8.25
N GLN A 222 -13.71 12.85 -9.20
CA GLN A 222 -13.20 11.53 -9.49
C GLN A 222 -11.71 11.52 -9.20
N LEU A 223 -11.26 10.59 -8.36
CA LEU A 223 -9.84 10.38 -8.06
C LEU A 223 -9.44 8.98 -8.54
N GLY A 224 -8.52 8.95 -9.52
CA GLY A 224 -8.17 7.74 -10.25
C GLY A 224 -9.38 7.16 -10.98
N THR A 225 -9.56 5.84 -10.88
CA THR A 225 -10.63 5.11 -11.58
C THR A 225 -11.74 4.61 -10.66
N LYS A 226 -11.63 4.76 -9.35
CA LYS A 226 -12.51 4.09 -8.38
C LYS A 226 -13.11 5.00 -7.32
N ILE A 227 -12.51 6.15 -7.05
CA ILE A 227 -12.93 7.01 -5.93
C ILE A 227 -13.78 8.14 -6.50
N PHE A 228 -15.05 8.17 -6.09
CA PHE A 228 -16.01 9.21 -6.43
C PHE A 228 -16.55 9.80 -5.14
N ALA A 229 -16.57 11.12 -5.06
CA ALA A 229 -17.12 11.79 -3.90
C ALA A 229 -17.77 13.11 -4.31
N GLU A 230 -18.88 13.45 -3.66
CA GLU A 230 -19.53 14.75 -3.84
C GLU A 230 -18.65 15.85 -3.25
N ILE A 231 -18.46 16.94 -3.99
CA ILE A 231 -17.64 18.06 -3.57
C ILE A 231 -18.45 18.93 -2.62
N THR A 232 -17.95 19.08 -1.39
CA THR A 232 -18.51 19.95 -0.36
C THR A 232 -17.57 21.12 -0.04
N PRO A 233 -18.04 22.17 0.64
CA PRO A 233 -17.16 23.17 1.25
C PRO A 233 -16.16 22.50 2.20
N ASP A 234 -14.89 22.95 2.16
CA ASP A 234 -13.81 22.50 3.04
C ASP A 234 -13.66 20.96 3.13
N MET A 235 -13.85 20.28 1.98
CA MET A 235 -13.84 18.83 1.90
C MET A 235 -12.44 18.23 2.16
N GLU A 236 -12.41 17.23 3.05
CA GLU A 236 -11.25 16.36 3.28
C GLU A 236 -11.68 14.90 3.17
N ILE A 237 -10.90 14.09 2.45
CA ILE A 237 -11.13 12.65 2.33
C ILE A 237 -9.86 11.85 2.58
N GLN A 238 -9.98 10.73 3.30
CA GLN A 238 -8.91 9.75 3.43
C GLN A 238 -8.84 8.91 2.15
N VAL A 239 -7.63 8.79 1.61
CA VAL A 239 -7.34 8.11 0.34
C VAL A 239 -6.10 7.27 0.52
N PRO A 240 -6.05 6.03 -0.03
CA PRO A 240 -4.82 5.25 -0.02
C PRO A 240 -3.66 6.03 -0.66
N GLU A 241 -2.47 5.92 -0.11
CA GLU A 241 -1.26 6.52 -0.67
C GLU A 241 -1.07 6.07 -2.12
N GLY A 242 -0.58 6.98 -2.96
CA GLY A 242 -0.41 6.72 -4.38
C GLY A 242 -0.55 7.97 -5.23
N THR A 243 -0.27 7.81 -6.53
CA THR A 243 -0.41 8.86 -7.52
C THR A 243 -1.68 8.61 -8.34
N TYR A 244 -2.56 9.60 -8.37
CA TYR A 244 -3.87 9.53 -9.00
C TYR A 244 -4.10 10.70 -9.93
N GLU A 245 -4.93 10.49 -10.94
CA GLU A 245 -5.50 11.59 -11.70
C GLU A 245 -6.79 12.06 -10.99
N LEU A 246 -6.79 13.30 -10.50
CA LEU A 246 -7.99 13.97 -9.98
C LEU A 246 -8.71 14.67 -11.14
N ARG A 247 -10.01 14.45 -11.27
CA ARG A 247 -10.88 15.12 -12.25
C ARG A 247 -12.10 15.72 -11.57
N VAL A 248 -12.45 16.93 -11.99
CA VAL A 248 -13.65 17.66 -11.54
C VAL A 248 -14.35 18.29 -12.73
N ALA A 249 -15.68 18.38 -12.70
CA ALA A 249 -16.47 18.93 -13.80
C ALA A 249 -17.82 19.50 -13.34
N ASN A 250 -18.06 20.80 -13.46
CA ASN A 250 -19.36 21.37 -13.15
C ASN A 250 -19.77 22.44 -14.17
N ASP A 251 -21.00 22.35 -14.69
CA ASP A 251 -21.61 23.33 -15.61
C ASP A 251 -20.68 23.82 -16.73
N GLY A 252 -20.01 22.90 -17.40
CA GLY A 252 -19.07 23.17 -18.49
C GLY A 252 -17.68 23.61 -18.02
N TRP A 253 -17.40 23.74 -16.73
CA TRP A 253 -16.07 23.99 -16.19
C TRP A 253 -15.47 22.69 -15.68
N GLY A 254 -14.15 22.57 -15.70
CA GLY A 254 -13.51 21.36 -15.19
C GLY A 254 -12.20 21.05 -15.88
N GLY A 255 -11.50 20.09 -15.30
CA GLY A 255 -10.15 19.76 -15.67
C GLY A 255 -9.63 18.57 -14.88
N SER A 256 -8.39 18.22 -15.16
CA SER A 256 -7.69 17.09 -14.57
C SER A 256 -6.30 17.49 -14.13
N THR A 257 -5.83 16.94 -13.01
CA THR A 257 -4.44 17.07 -12.57
C THR A 257 -3.97 15.77 -11.95
N GLU A 258 -2.67 15.50 -12.03
CA GLU A 258 -2.06 14.44 -11.25
C GLU A 258 -1.87 14.92 -9.80
N VAL A 259 -2.18 14.07 -8.84
CA VAL A 259 -2.07 14.32 -7.41
C VAL A 259 -1.39 13.12 -6.78
N THR A 260 -0.36 13.36 -5.96
CA THR A 260 0.29 12.32 -5.17
C THR A 260 -0.17 12.43 -3.72
N ILE A 261 -0.82 11.37 -3.24
CA ILE A 261 -1.22 11.21 -1.85
C ILE A 261 -0.09 10.49 -1.12
N THR A 262 0.46 11.16 -0.11
CA THR A 262 1.52 10.61 0.73
C THR A 262 0.93 10.12 2.04
N ARG A 263 1.44 8.99 2.53
CA ARG A 263 1.09 8.39 3.82
C ARG A 263 1.11 9.40 4.97
N GLY A 264 -0.01 9.53 5.67
CA GLY A 264 -0.18 10.35 6.86
C GLY A 264 -0.07 11.86 6.62
N GLU A 265 0.05 12.31 5.37
CA GLU A 265 0.15 13.72 5.01
C GLU A 265 -1.16 14.22 4.36
N THR A 266 -1.36 15.53 4.42
CA THR A 266 -2.46 16.20 3.72
C THR A 266 -1.97 16.82 2.42
N THR A 267 -2.50 16.34 1.31
CA THR A 267 -2.31 16.92 -0.03
C THR A 267 -3.46 17.89 -0.30
N ASN A 268 -3.16 19.19 -0.43
CA ASN A 268 -4.15 20.20 -0.76
C ASN A 268 -4.21 20.45 -2.28
N VAL A 269 -5.41 20.45 -2.85
CA VAL A 269 -5.65 20.76 -4.26
C VAL A 269 -6.59 21.95 -4.39
N ASP A 270 -6.11 22.98 -5.08
CA ASP A 270 -6.89 24.17 -5.41
C ASP A 270 -7.70 23.94 -6.71
N LEU A 271 -9.02 23.86 -6.58
CA LEU A 271 -9.91 23.59 -7.71
C LEU A 271 -10.02 24.76 -8.70
N ASP A 272 -9.70 26.00 -8.32
CA ASP A 272 -9.73 27.13 -9.26
C ASP A 272 -8.69 26.94 -10.38
N THR A 273 -7.60 26.21 -10.10
CA THR A 273 -6.58 25.85 -11.10
C THR A 273 -7.10 24.89 -12.17
N LEU A 274 -8.14 24.11 -11.85
CA LEU A 274 -8.72 23.10 -12.73
C LEU A 274 -9.89 23.62 -13.56
N LYS A 275 -10.36 24.84 -13.30
CA LYS A 275 -11.46 25.46 -14.03
C LYS A 275 -11.23 25.54 -15.54
N GLY A 276 -10.01 25.92 -15.96
CA GLY A 276 -9.64 26.13 -17.36
C GLY A 276 -10.40 27.28 -18.05
N GLU A 277 -10.31 27.35 -19.38
CA GLU A 277 -11.19 28.18 -20.22
C GLU A 277 -12.44 27.38 -20.60
N GLY A 278 -13.60 27.77 -20.07
CA GLY A 278 -14.88 27.11 -20.29
C GLY A 278 -15.74 27.82 -21.34
N PRO A 279 -16.82 27.16 -21.83
CA PRO A 279 -17.22 25.80 -21.48
C PRO A 279 -16.37 24.72 -22.21
N SER A 280 -15.99 23.71 -21.45
CA SER A 280 -15.34 22.47 -21.85
C SER A 280 -16.36 21.41 -22.27
N TYR A 281 -15.95 20.51 -23.16
CA TYR A 281 -16.83 19.51 -23.75
C TYR A 281 -16.17 18.14 -23.86
N GLY A 282 -16.93 17.09 -23.61
CA GLY A 282 -16.56 15.70 -23.86
C GLY A 282 -17.27 15.14 -25.09
N LYS A 283 -16.64 14.16 -25.74
CA LYS A 283 -17.25 13.35 -26.81
C LYS A 283 -17.60 11.97 -26.24
N VAL A 284 -18.88 11.71 -26.06
CA VAL A 284 -19.37 10.47 -25.46
C VAL A 284 -19.95 9.56 -26.53
N GLN A 285 -19.35 8.38 -26.72
CA GLN A 285 -19.91 7.31 -27.53
C GLN A 285 -20.81 6.43 -26.66
N PHE A 286 -22.05 6.21 -27.07
CA PHE A 286 -22.93 5.27 -26.39
C PHE A 286 -22.99 3.96 -27.16
N VAL A 287 -23.05 2.84 -26.45
CA VAL A 287 -23.24 1.49 -26.97
C VAL A 287 -24.39 0.88 -26.17
N ILE A 288 -25.55 0.73 -26.79
CA ILE A 288 -26.77 0.27 -26.13
C ILE A 288 -27.11 -1.11 -26.66
N ASP A 289 -27.12 -2.12 -25.78
CA ASP A 289 -27.48 -3.49 -26.14
C ASP A 289 -28.99 -3.72 -26.00
N ALA A 290 -29.77 -3.07 -26.87
CA ALA A 290 -31.20 -3.25 -26.98
C ALA A 290 -31.71 -2.96 -28.40
N LYS A 291 -32.74 -3.68 -28.82
CA LYS A 291 -33.42 -3.42 -30.11
C LYS A 291 -34.28 -2.16 -30.00
N ASP A 292 -34.32 -1.39 -31.09
CA ASP A 292 -35.14 -0.18 -31.23
C ASP A 292 -34.98 0.80 -30.05
N ALA A 293 -33.76 0.88 -29.51
CA ALA A 293 -33.48 1.73 -28.36
C ALA A 293 -33.52 3.21 -28.75
N VAL A 294 -34.13 4.03 -27.91
CA VAL A 294 -34.19 5.48 -28.05
C VAL A 294 -33.48 6.11 -26.87
N LEU A 295 -32.38 6.82 -27.17
CA LEU A 295 -31.61 7.58 -26.19
C LEU A 295 -32.16 9.00 -26.07
N SER A 296 -32.43 9.42 -24.85
CA SER A 296 -32.73 10.81 -24.49
C SER A 296 -31.66 11.34 -23.53
N ILE A 297 -31.09 12.50 -23.85
CA ILE A 297 -30.14 13.22 -23.00
C ILE A 297 -30.79 14.53 -22.61
N ASP A 298 -30.90 14.78 -21.30
CA ASP A 298 -31.56 15.94 -20.70
C ASP A 298 -32.99 16.17 -21.24
N GLY A 299 -33.71 15.07 -21.49
CA GLY A 299 -35.07 15.08 -22.02
C GLY A 299 -35.17 15.26 -23.54
N LYS A 300 -34.04 15.33 -24.26
CA LYS A 300 -34.01 15.45 -25.72
C LYS A 300 -33.53 14.16 -26.39
N GLU A 301 -34.33 13.63 -27.29
CA GLU A 301 -33.96 12.48 -28.14
C GLU A 301 -32.68 12.80 -28.94
N THR A 302 -31.71 11.90 -28.86
CA THR A 302 -30.36 12.09 -29.39
C THR A 302 -29.91 10.85 -30.14
N ASP A 303 -29.45 11.05 -31.38
CA ASP A 303 -28.79 10.01 -32.16
C ASP A 303 -27.46 9.62 -31.50
N TYR A 304 -27.32 8.33 -31.23
CA TYR A 304 -26.20 7.75 -30.50
C TYR A 304 -25.30 6.86 -31.37
N GLU A 305 -25.57 6.76 -32.68
CA GLU A 305 -24.70 6.04 -33.62
C GLU A 305 -23.31 6.68 -33.74
N LYS A 306 -23.18 7.96 -33.37
CA LYS A 306 -21.94 8.73 -33.39
C LYS A 306 -21.64 9.33 -32.02
N PRO A 307 -20.37 9.68 -31.73
CA PRO A 307 -20.02 10.34 -30.49
C PRO A 307 -20.79 11.67 -30.32
N VAL A 308 -21.52 11.78 -29.21
CA VAL A 308 -22.30 12.96 -28.86
C VAL A 308 -21.39 13.96 -28.13
N LYS A 309 -21.43 15.23 -28.55
CA LYS A 309 -20.73 16.31 -27.86
C LYS A 309 -21.57 16.79 -26.69
N LEU A 310 -21.11 16.55 -25.46
CA LEU A 310 -21.73 16.99 -24.22
C LEU A 310 -20.84 18.00 -23.50
N THR A 311 -21.43 18.92 -22.76
CA THR A 311 -20.69 19.80 -21.85
C THR A 311 -20.08 18.99 -20.71
N TYR A 312 -19.03 19.49 -20.09
CA TYR A 312 -18.59 18.92 -18.82
C TYR A 312 -19.65 19.13 -17.74
N GLY A 313 -19.81 18.15 -16.85
CA GLY A 313 -20.82 18.18 -15.78
C GLY A 313 -21.83 17.04 -15.86
N SER A 314 -22.95 17.22 -15.15
CA SER A 314 -24.00 16.20 -15.00
C SER A 314 -25.03 16.28 -16.13
N HIS A 315 -25.40 15.12 -16.67
CA HIS A 315 -26.41 14.95 -17.72
C HIS A 315 -27.37 13.82 -17.35
N THR A 316 -28.67 14.02 -17.54
CA THR A 316 -29.66 12.95 -17.32
C THR A 316 -29.81 12.12 -18.59
N ILE A 317 -29.50 10.84 -18.50
CA ILE A 317 -29.65 9.89 -19.60
C ILE A 317 -30.88 9.03 -19.35
N THR A 318 -31.74 8.90 -20.36
CA THR A 318 -32.90 8.01 -20.34
C THR A 318 -32.90 7.15 -21.61
N VAL A 319 -33.04 5.84 -21.46
CA VAL A 319 -33.10 4.90 -22.58
C VAL A 319 -34.46 4.21 -22.56
N TYR A 320 -35.13 4.22 -23.70
CA TYR A 320 -36.39 3.52 -23.92
C TYR A 320 -36.17 2.38 -24.91
N SER A 321 -36.73 1.21 -24.64
CA SER A 321 -36.82 0.12 -25.61
C SER A 321 -38.16 -0.60 -25.40
N SER A 322 -38.72 -1.19 -26.46
CA SER A 322 -40.03 -1.84 -26.39
C SER A 322 -40.07 -3.09 -25.50
N ASP A 323 -38.92 -3.74 -25.32
CA ASP A 323 -38.79 -5.00 -24.60
C ASP A 323 -38.31 -4.81 -23.14
N TYR A 324 -38.08 -3.58 -22.70
CA TYR A 324 -37.48 -3.26 -21.40
C TYR A 324 -38.17 -2.08 -20.71
N ASP A 325 -38.04 -2.02 -19.38
CA ASP A 325 -38.46 -0.85 -18.61
C ASP A 325 -37.58 0.38 -18.94
N THR A 326 -38.12 1.57 -18.63
CA THR A 326 -37.39 2.82 -18.87
C THR A 326 -36.17 2.90 -17.96
N TRP A 327 -34.98 2.86 -18.57
CA TRP A 327 -33.73 3.00 -17.86
C TRP A 327 -33.37 4.49 -17.73
N LYS A 328 -33.09 4.96 -16.51
CA LYS A 328 -32.73 6.37 -16.25
C LYS A 328 -31.57 6.48 -15.26
N ARG A 329 -30.51 7.20 -15.65
CA ARG A 329 -29.32 7.47 -14.82
C ARG A 329 -28.72 8.84 -15.10
N ASN A 330 -27.91 9.32 -14.16
CA ASN A 330 -27.08 10.50 -14.37
C ASN A 330 -25.71 10.06 -14.92
N LEU A 331 -25.26 10.76 -15.95
CA LEU A 331 -23.93 10.65 -16.54
C LEU A 331 -23.12 11.88 -16.16
N TYR A 332 -21.91 11.65 -15.66
CA TYR A 332 -20.98 12.73 -15.34
C TYR A 332 -19.86 12.78 -16.39
N VAL A 333 -19.80 13.89 -17.14
CA VAL A 333 -18.84 14.10 -18.22
C VAL A 333 -17.68 14.94 -17.68
N ASN A 334 -16.51 14.32 -17.55
CA ASN A 334 -15.30 14.96 -17.01
C ASN A 334 -14.02 14.66 -17.82
N SER A 335 -14.18 14.17 -19.05
CA SER A 335 -13.07 13.78 -19.93
C SER A 335 -13.34 14.18 -21.38
N GLU A 336 -12.27 14.30 -22.18
CA GLU A 336 -12.39 14.71 -23.58
C GLU A 336 -13.15 13.66 -24.42
N LYS A 337 -12.99 12.37 -24.09
CA LYS A 337 -13.59 11.25 -24.80
C LYS A 337 -13.95 10.14 -23.84
N SER A 338 -15.13 9.57 -24.02
CA SER A 338 -15.64 8.46 -23.22
C SER A 338 -16.50 7.52 -24.06
N THR A 339 -16.56 6.26 -23.64
CA THR A 339 -17.55 5.29 -24.15
C THR A 339 -18.40 4.81 -22.98
N ILE A 340 -19.72 4.79 -23.16
CA ILE A 340 -20.70 4.33 -22.18
C ILE A 340 -21.42 3.12 -22.78
N VAL A 341 -21.34 1.99 -22.11
CA VAL A 341 -22.07 0.77 -22.47
C VAL A 341 -23.30 0.67 -21.58
N ILE A 342 -24.47 0.47 -22.17
CA ILE A 342 -25.75 0.34 -21.47
C ILE A 342 -26.33 -1.03 -21.81
N ASN A 343 -26.41 -1.91 -20.81
CA ASN A 343 -27.10 -3.19 -20.90
C ASN A 343 -28.41 -3.10 -20.11
N LEU A 344 -29.54 -3.25 -20.80
CA LEU A 344 -30.87 -3.11 -20.18
C LEU A 344 -31.32 -4.38 -19.45
N ALA A 345 -30.64 -5.51 -19.67
CA ALA A 345 -31.00 -6.78 -19.03
C ALA A 345 -30.48 -6.92 -17.58
N ASP A 346 -29.53 -6.08 -17.16
CA ASP A 346 -28.84 -6.19 -15.87
C ASP A 346 -29.52 -5.40 -14.73
N GLU A 347 -30.81 -5.05 -14.86
CA GLU A 347 -31.50 -4.24 -13.86
C GLU A 347 -31.95 -5.08 -12.64
N ASP A 348 -31.01 -5.40 -11.75
CA ASP A 348 -31.34 -5.66 -10.34
C ASP A 348 -31.56 -4.30 -9.65
N SER A 349 -32.77 -4.11 -9.16
CA SER A 349 -33.27 -2.87 -8.57
C SER A 349 -32.51 -2.44 -7.32
N SER A 350 -31.68 -1.41 -7.42
CA SER A 350 -31.47 -0.42 -6.35
C SER A 350 -30.95 0.90 -6.90
N GLU A 351 -31.59 1.98 -6.49
CA GLU A 351 -31.35 3.39 -6.80
C GLU A 351 -29.89 3.83 -6.53
N THR A 352 -29.39 4.74 -7.37
CA THR A 352 -28.07 5.43 -7.32
C THR A 352 -26.84 4.57 -7.65
N GLY A 353 -26.70 4.17 -8.91
CA GLY A 353 -25.46 3.68 -9.50
C GLY A 353 -24.86 4.68 -10.47
N SER A 354 -23.74 5.31 -10.11
CA SER A 354 -22.90 6.11 -11.01
C SER A 354 -22.44 5.23 -12.18
N SER A 355 -22.91 5.53 -13.39
CA SER A 355 -22.49 4.80 -14.59
C SER A 355 -21.21 5.44 -15.12
N GLN A 356 -20.09 4.80 -14.83
CA GLN A 356 -18.75 5.27 -15.16
C GLN A 356 -18.43 5.07 -16.65
N SER A 357 -17.70 6.04 -17.21
CA SER A 357 -16.96 5.85 -18.46
C SER A 357 -15.58 5.27 -18.17
N SER A 358 -15.41 3.99 -18.45
CA SER A 358 -14.11 3.32 -18.48
C SER A 358 -13.94 2.67 -19.85
N SER A 359 -12.99 3.17 -20.62
CA SER A 359 -12.53 2.54 -21.85
C SER A 359 -11.38 1.58 -21.54
N GLU A 360 -11.63 0.28 -21.64
CA GLU A 360 -10.64 -0.69 -22.13
C GLU A 360 -11.36 -1.70 -23.03
N SER A 361 -10.77 -1.93 -24.19
CA SER A 361 -11.34 -2.76 -25.25
C SER A 361 -10.80 -4.18 -25.13
N SER A 362 -11.69 -5.16 -25.05
CA SER A 362 -11.37 -6.53 -25.45
C SER A 362 -12.51 -7.08 -26.30
N SER A 363 -12.18 -7.35 -27.56
CA SER A 363 -13.08 -7.93 -28.54
C SER A 363 -13.17 -9.45 -28.33
N GLN A 364 -14.37 -10.01 -28.23
CA GLN A 364 -14.60 -11.42 -28.52
C GLN A 364 -15.81 -11.59 -29.44
N SER A 365 -15.54 -12.04 -30.67
CA SER A 365 -16.52 -12.61 -31.58
C SER A 365 -16.52 -14.13 -31.42
N SER A 366 -17.72 -14.69 -31.44
CA SER A 366 -18.00 -16.12 -31.33
C SER A 366 -17.96 -16.80 -32.72
N SER A 367 -17.37 -17.99 -32.79
CA SER A 367 -17.79 -19.02 -33.75
C SER A 367 -17.49 -20.42 -33.21
N GLN A 368 -18.51 -21.28 -33.33
CA GLN A 368 -18.53 -22.68 -32.91
C GLN A 368 -17.74 -23.60 -33.86
N GLY A 369 -17.16 -24.69 -33.32
CA GLY A 369 -17.06 -25.95 -34.07
C GLY A 369 -15.87 -26.88 -33.84
N SER A 370 -15.97 -27.73 -32.80
CA SER A 370 -15.57 -29.15 -32.73
C SER A 370 -14.10 -29.65 -32.57
N SER A 371 -13.98 -30.49 -31.52
CA SER A 371 -13.24 -31.77 -31.37
C SER A 371 -11.85 -31.86 -30.68
N GLN A 372 -11.91 -32.46 -29.47
CA GLN A 372 -11.00 -33.40 -28.78
C GLN A 372 -9.48 -33.10 -28.61
N SER A 373 -9.09 -32.88 -27.33
CA SER A 373 -8.22 -33.73 -26.49
C SER A 373 -7.17 -32.96 -25.64
N SER A 374 -7.25 -33.20 -24.32
CA SER A 374 -6.21 -33.18 -23.26
C SER A 374 -5.19 -32.03 -23.19
N SER A 375 -5.31 -31.20 -22.13
CA SER A 375 -4.27 -30.99 -21.08
C SER A 375 -4.73 -29.95 -20.05
N GLU A 376 -4.56 -30.26 -18.77
CA GLU A 376 -4.80 -29.40 -17.62
C GLU A 376 -3.84 -28.19 -17.56
N SER A 377 -4.31 -27.12 -16.91
CA SER A 377 -3.59 -26.03 -16.22
C SER A 377 -3.82 -24.62 -16.77
N SER A 378 -4.74 -23.87 -16.15
CA SER A 378 -4.73 -22.40 -15.94
C SER A 378 -6.16 -21.90 -15.71
N SER A 379 -6.66 -21.99 -14.47
CA SER A 379 -8.00 -21.50 -14.12
C SER A 379 -8.07 -21.02 -12.67
N GLN A 380 -7.10 -20.21 -12.26
CA GLN A 380 -7.02 -19.71 -10.87
C GLN A 380 -6.80 -18.19 -10.76
N SER A 381 -6.56 -17.49 -11.87
CA SER A 381 -6.37 -16.02 -11.91
C SER A 381 -7.68 -15.24 -12.05
N GLU A 382 -8.69 -15.78 -12.75
CA GLU A 382 -9.93 -15.04 -13.06
C GLU A 382 -10.97 -15.05 -11.91
N TYR A 383 -10.89 -16.01 -11.00
CA TYR A 383 -11.79 -16.06 -9.82
C TYR A 383 -11.35 -15.16 -8.67
N LYS A 384 -10.06 -14.81 -8.57
CA LYS A 384 -9.55 -13.89 -7.52
C LYS A 384 -9.92 -12.45 -7.81
N ASN A 385 -9.83 -12.02 -9.07
CA ASN A 385 -10.07 -10.63 -9.47
C ASN A 385 -11.54 -10.20 -9.23
N ARG A 386 -12.50 -11.12 -9.44
CA ARG A 386 -13.93 -10.88 -9.18
C ARG A 386 -14.31 -10.81 -7.70
N GLN A 387 -13.52 -11.42 -6.82
CA GLN A 387 -13.81 -11.40 -5.38
C GLN A 387 -13.29 -10.10 -4.75
N GLU A 388 -12.16 -9.59 -5.24
CA GLU A 388 -11.61 -8.27 -4.86
C GLU A 388 -12.57 -7.12 -5.25
N GLU A 389 -13.25 -7.20 -6.40
CA GLU A 389 -14.27 -6.20 -6.79
C GLU A 389 -15.53 -6.24 -5.91
N LEU A 390 -15.99 -7.43 -5.50
CA LEU A 390 -17.21 -7.57 -4.70
C LEU A 390 -17.02 -7.21 -3.22
N ASP A 391 -15.81 -7.41 -2.68
CA ASP A 391 -15.54 -7.10 -1.28
C ASP A 391 -15.15 -5.61 -1.09
N THR A 392 -14.57 -4.96 -2.11
CA THR A 392 -14.34 -3.49 -2.12
C THR A 392 -15.64 -2.69 -2.26
N LEU A 393 -16.62 -3.18 -3.03
CA LEU A 393 -17.95 -2.57 -3.13
C LEU A 393 -18.73 -2.62 -1.80
N LYS A 394 -18.53 -3.65 -0.97
CA LYS A 394 -19.18 -3.75 0.34
C LYS A 394 -18.61 -2.76 1.35
N ASP A 395 -17.29 -2.56 1.36
CA ASP A 395 -16.64 -1.62 2.27
C ASP A 395 -17.00 -0.15 1.92
N LEU A 396 -17.23 0.17 0.64
CA LEU A 396 -17.68 1.50 0.20
C LEU A 396 -19.12 1.82 0.64
N ILE A 397 -20.01 0.83 0.67
CA ILE A 397 -21.40 1.02 1.12
C ILE A 397 -21.47 1.13 2.65
N SER A 398 -20.61 0.41 3.38
CA SER A 398 -20.54 0.49 4.85
C SER A 398 -20.06 1.86 5.37
N SER A 399 -19.16 2.54 4.65
CA SER A 399 -18.71 3.89 5.04
C SER A 399 -19.78 4.98 4.83
N MET A 400 -20.69 4.81 3.86
CA MET A 400 -21.80 5.74 3.60
C MET A 400 -22.97 5.60 4.60
N THR A 401 -23.10 4.46 5.29
CA THR A 401 -24.23 4.21 6.21
C THR A 401 -23.96 4.62 7.66
N SER A 402 -22.70 4.90 8.04
CA SER A 402 -22.32 5.21 9.43
C SER A 402 -22.55 6.69 9.83
N SER A 403 -22.86 7.57 8.87
CA SER A 403 -23.11 9.01 9.11
C SER A 403 -24.60 9.38 9.22
N SER A 404 -25.51 8.39 9.18
CA SER A 404 -26.97 8.63 9.27
C SER A 404 -27.63 7.98 10.48
N SER A 405 -27.09 8.20 11.67
CA SER A 405 -27.92 8.15 12.88
C SER A 405 -27.41 9.15 13.90
N LEU A 406 -28.10 10.29 14.03
CA LEU A 406 -28.39 11.00 15.28
C LEU A 406 -29.19 12.28 14.96
N VAL A 407 -30.50 12.13 14.78
CA VAL A 407 -31.45 13.19 15.17
C VAL A 407 -32.59 12.53 15.94
N SER A 408 -32.52 12.62 17.27
CA SER A 408 -33.70 12.51 18.13
C SER A 408 -33.48 13.32 19.40
N LYS A 409 -33.87 14.60 19.37
CA LYS A 409 -35.03 15.13 20.12
C LYS A 409 -35.27 16.59 19.81
#